data_AF-E0UTX9-F1
#
_entry.id   AF-E0UTX9-F1
#
_cell.length_a   1.000
_cell.length_b   1.000
_cell.length_c   1.000
_cell.angle_alpha   90.00
_cell.angle_beta   90.00
_cell.angle_gamma   90.00
#
_symmetry.space_group_name_H-M   'P 1'
#
loop_
_entity.id
_entity.type
_entity.pdbx_description
1 polymer ?
#
loop_
_entity_poly.entity_id
_entity_poly.type
_entity_poly.pdbx_seq_one_letter_code
_entity_poly.pdbx_strand_id
1 'polypeptide(L)' 'METNLVMEGVKFMFLGMGTVFTFLVIMIGAVNLMSLIIHKFFPEPHAVEETASGGTQKDNKKIVAAITAAIAHHRQG' A
#
# COMPACT_ATOMS: atom_id res chain seq x y z
N MET A 1 39.80 39.17 4.11
CA MET A 1 38.71 39.21 5.11
C MET A 1 37.34 38.82 4.53
N GLU A 2 37.25 38.17 3.35
CA GLU A 2 35.96 37.92 2.67
C GLU A 2 35.49 36.46 2.68
N THR A 3 36.38 35.52 3.01
CA THR A 3 36.06 34.08 3.11
C THR A 3 35.03 33.76 4.19
N ASN A 4 34.86 34.66 5.18
CA ASN A 4 33.89 34.48 6.25
C ASN A 4 32.44 34.53 5.72
N LEU A 5 32.11 35.49 4.84
CA LEU A 5 30.73 35.68 4.37
C LEU A 5 30.26 34.51 3.49
N VAL A 6 31.11 34.01 2.60
CA VAL A 6 30.78 32.84 1.76
C VAL A 6 30.62 31.60 2.64
N MET A 7 31.52 31.40 3.61
CA MET A 7 31.43 30.28 4.56
C MET A 7 30.17 30.37 5.44
N GLU A 8 29.79 31.58 5.84
CA GLU A 8 28.58 31.84 6.62
C GLU A 8 27.31 31.61 5.79
N GLY A 9 27.29 32.04 4.52
CA GLY A 9 26.23 31.74 3.57
C GLY A 9 26.03 30.24 3.34
N VAL A 10 27.12 29.48 3.22
CA VAL A 10 27.06 28.01 3.12
C VAL A 10 26.49 27.38 4.40
N LYS A 11 26.86 27.88 5.59
CA LYS A 11 26.27 27.43 6.85
C LYS A 11 24.77 27.68 6.90
N PHE A 12 24.31 28.85 6.47
CA PHE A 12 22.88 29.17 6.42
C PHE A 12 22.14 28.33 5.36
N MET A 13 22.77 28.03 4.22
CA MET A 13 22.19 27.13 3.21
C MET A 13 21.98 25.73 3.79
N PHE A 14 22.98 25.17 4.47
CA PHE A 14 22.85 23.87 5.14
C PHE A 14 21.80 23.90 6.25
N LEU A 15 21.75 24.98 7.03
CA LEU A 15 20.75 25.15 8.09
C LEU A 15 19.33 25.19 7.51
N GLY A 16 19.09 26.03 6.50
CA GLY A 16 17.78 26.16 5.86
C GLY A 16 17.34 24.88 5.16
N MET A 17 18.22 24.29 4.34
CA MET A 17 17.93 23.02 3.66
C MET A 17 17.72 21.87 4.65
N GLY A 18 18.51 21.80 5.71
CA GLY A 18 18.40 20.79 6.77
C GLY A 18 17.10 20.91 7.55
N THR A 19 16.67 22.12 7.92
CA THR A 19 15.39 22.34 8.60
C THR A 19 14.21 21.95 7.73
N VAL A 20 14.19 22.36 6.45
CA VAL A 20 13.12 21.98 5.52
C VAL A 20 13.10 20.47 5.32
N PHE A 21 14.25 19.84 5.11
CA PHE A 21 14.34 18.39 4.96
C PHE A 21 13.81 17.65 6.21
N THR A 22 14.22 18.08 7.40
CA THR A 22 13.73 17.51 8.67
C THR A 22 12.22 17.65 8.81
N PHE A 23 11.69 18.83 8.46
CA PHE A 23 10.24 19.07 8.48
C PHE A 23 9.49 18.12 7.53
N LEU A 24 9.99 17.94 6.31
CA LEU A 24 9.39 17.01 5.34
C LEU A 24 9.45 15.56 5.83
N VAL A 25 10.56 15.12 6.45
CA VAL A 25 10.68 13.78 7.03
C VAL A 25 9.64 13.57 8.12
N ILE A 26 9.45 14.56 9.01
CA ILE A 26 8.41 14.52 10.06
C ILE A 26 7.02 14.45 9.42
N MET A 27 6.76 15.25 8.38
CA MET A 27 5.48 15.27 7.68
C MET A 27 5.17 13.91 7.02
N ILE A 28 6.15 13.31 6.35
CA ILE A 28 6.03 11.96 5.77
C ILE A 28 5.76 10.95 6.88
N GLY A 29 6.47 11.04 8.00
CA GLY A 29 6.22 10.19 9.18
C GLY A 29 4.79 10.31 9.72
N ALA A 30 4.26 11.53 9.79
CA ALA A 30 2.88 11.78 10.22
C ALA A 30 1.85 11.17 9.26
N VAL A 31 2.05 11.30 7.95
CA VAL A 31 1.17 10.69 6.94
C VAL A 31 1.22 9.16 7.02
N ASN A 32 2.41 8.58 7.22
CA ASN A 32 2.55 7.13 7.41
C ASN A 32 1.87 6.65 8.71
N LEU A 33 2.02 7.41 9.80
CA LEU A 33 1.34 7.11 11.07
C LEU A 33 -0.17 7.16 10.89
N MET A 34 -0.68 8.16 10.18
CA MET A 34 -2.09 8.25 9.84
C MET A 34 -2.55 7.05 9.01
N SER A 35 -1.76 6.62 8.02
CA SER A 35 -2.04 5.41 7.23
C SER A 35 -2.09 4.16 8.10
N LEU A 36 -1.17 3.99 9.06
CA LEU A 36 -1.16 2.85 9.97
C LEU A 36 -2.38 2.86 10.91
N ILE A 37 -2.73 4.03 11.45
CA ILE A 37 -3.90 4.20 12.31
C ILE A 37 -5.17 3.86 11.53
N ILE A 38 -5.31 4.37 10.30
CA ILE A 38 -6.47 4.09 9.45
C ILE A 38 -6.55 2.59 9.18
N HIS A 39 -5.51 1.93 8.68
CA HIS A 39 -5.53 0.48 8.42
C HIS A 39 -5.83 -0.36 9.69
N LYS A 40 -5.39 0.11 10.86
CA LYS A 40 -5.56 -0.62 12.13
C LYS A 40 -6.96 -0.44 12.74
N PHE A 41 -7.50 0.76 12.73
CA PHE A 41 -8.75 1.13 13.41
C PHE A 41 -9.96 1.18 12.47
N PHE A 42 -9.73 1.45 11.19
CA PHE A 42 -10.70 1.35 10.11
C PHE A 42 -10.13 0.43 9.03
N PRO A 43 -10.06 -0.90 9.28
CA PRO A 43 -9.78 -1.84 8.22
C PRO A 43 -10.84 -1.60 7.15
N GLU A 44 -10.45 -1.02 6.02
CA GLU A 44 -11.30 -1.05 4.85
C GLU A 44 -11.58 -2.54 4.61
N PRO A 45 -12.85 -2.95 4.42
CA PRO A 45 -13.12 -4.26 3.87
C PRO A 45 -12.41 -4.27 2.53
N HIS A 46 -11.22 -4.85 2.48
CA HIS A 46 -10.57 -5.17 1.23
C HIS A 46 -11.62 -5.92 0.44
N ALA A 47 -12.17 -5.28 -0.61
CA ALA A 47 -12.71 -6.04 -1.71
C ALA A 47 -11.59 -7.01 -2.03
N VAL A 48 -11.89 -8.29 -1.82
CA VAL A 48 -10.94 -9.37 -1.97
C VAL A 48 -10.46 -9.30 -3.42
N GLU A 49 -9.36 -8.59 -3.67
CA GLU A 49 -8.49 -8.96 -4.77
C GLU A 49 -7.92 -10.29 -4.32
N GLU A 50 -8.65 -11.35 -4.69
CA GLU A 50 -8.20 -12.72 -4.57
C GLU A 50 -6.81 -12.74 -5.18
N THR A 51 -5.80 -12.76 -4.32
CA THR A 51 -4.44 -13.04 -4.72
C THR A 51 -4.49 -14.48 -5.21
N ALA A 52 -4.71 -14.63 -6.51
CA ALA A 52 -4.76 -15.89 -7.22
C ALA A 52 -3.36 -16.53 -7.19
N SER A 53 -3.03 -17.15 -6.06
CA SER A 53 -1.88 -18.04 -5.95
C SER A 53 -2.18 -19.32 -5.19
N GLY A 54 -3.46 -19.60 -4.92
CA GLY A 54 -3.92 -20.92 -4.44
C GLY A 54 -5.25 -21.40 -5.02
N GLY A 55 -5.88 -20.63 -5.93
CA GLY A 55 -7.25 -20.85 -6.39
C GLY A 55 -7.42 -21.95 -7.44
N THR A 56 -6.42 -22.18 -8.30
CA THR A 56 -6.61 -22.99 -9.52
C THR A 56 -7.15 -24.39 -9.23
N GLN A 57 -6.67 -25.11 -8.21
CA GLN A 57 -7.17 -26.44 -7.91
C GLN A 57 -8.59 -26.43 -7.30
N LYS A 58 -8.91 -25.44 -6.47
CA LYS A 58 -10.22 -25.31 -5.83
C LYS A 58 -11.28 -24.85 -6.83
N ASP A 59 -10.89 -24.00 -7.77
CA ASP A 59 -11.76 -23.49 -8.83
C ASP A 59 -12.05 -24.56 -9.88
N ASN A 60 -11.05 -25.34 -10.28
CA ASN A 60 -11.29 -26.50 -11.15
C ASN A 60 -12.28 -27.50 -10.53
N LYS A 61 -12.17 -27.77 -9.22
CA LYS A 61 -13.14 -28.64 -8.51
C LYS A 61 -14.55 -28.06 -8.47
N LYS A 62 -14.69 -26.74 -8.31
CA LYS A 62 -15.98 -26.04 -8.35
C LYS A 62 -16.58 -26.06 -9.77
N ILE A 63 -15.76 -25.82 -10.79
CA ILE A 63 -16.17 -25.83 -12.21
C ILE A 63 -16.66 -27.23 -12.60
N VAL A 64 -15.90 -28.28 -12.26
CA VAL A 64 -16.32 -29.67 -12.54
C VAL A 64 -17.61 -30.04 -11.80
N ALA A 65 -17.78 -29.59 -10.55
CA ALA A 65 -19.02 -29.82 -9.81
C ALA A 65 -20.23 -29.11 -10.44
N ALA A 66 -20.06 -27.86 -10.89
CA ALA A 66 -21.10 -27.10 -11.59
C ALA A 66 -21.50 -27.75 -12.92
N ILE A 67 -20.53 -28.20 -13.72
CA ILE A 67 -20.80 -28.90 -14.99
C ILE A 67 -21.53 -30.21 -14.73
N THR A 68 -21.10 -30.99 -13.74
CA THR A 68 -21.75 -32.26 -13.36
C THR A 68 -23.19 -32.03 -12.91
N ALA A 69 -23.43 -30.99 -12.10
CA ALA A 69 -24.77 -30.64 -11.65
C ALA A 69 -25.67 -30.19 -12.83
N ALA A 70 -25.15 -29.41 -13.76
CA ALA A 70 -25.89 -28.99 -14.95
C ALA A 70 -26.26 -30.18 -15.85
N ILE A 71 -25.34 -31.14 -16.06
CA ILE A 71 -25.60 -32.36 -16.83
C ILE A 71 -26.63 -33.25 -16.12
N ALA A 72 -26.49 -33.43 -14.80
CA ALA A 72 -27.45 -34.20 -14.01
C ALA A 72 -28.85 -33.57 -14.07
N HIS A 73 -28.95 -32.25 -13.96
CA HIS A 73 -30.20 -31.52 -14.05
C HIS A 73 -30.83 -31.63 -15.44
N HIS A 74 -30.05 -31.55 -16.52
CA HIS A 74 -30.54 -31.73 -17.88
C HIS A 74 -31.03 -33.16 -18.17
N ARG A 75 -30.46 -34.18 -17.52
CA ARG A 75 -30.86 -35.58 -17.70
C ARG A 75 -32.04 -36.00 -16.82
N GLN A 76 -32.38 -35.21 -15.80
CA GLN A 76 -33.47 -35.46 -14.87
C GLN A 76 -34.73 -34.63 -15.19
N GLY A 77 -34.65 -33.71 -16.15
CA GLY A 77 -35.80 -33.07 -16.81
C GLY A 77 -36.06 -33.69 -18.17
#